data_AF-A0A7C5NRG4-F1
#
_entry.id   AF-A0A7C5NRG4-F1
#
_cell.length_a   1.000
_cell.length_b   1.000
_cell.length_c   1.000
_cell.angle_alpha   90.00
_cell.angle_beta   90.00
_cell.angle_gamma   90.00
#
_symmetry.space_group_name_H-M   'P 1'
#
loop_
_entity.id
_entity.type
_entity.pdbx_description
1 polymer ?
#
loop_
_entity_poly.entity_id
_entity_poly.type
_entity_poly.pdbx_seq_one_letter_code
_entity_poly.pdbx_strand_id
1 'polypeptide(L)'
;MKRLYIFIILLFLVGCGSNNKDTDEQNSSSNIVNISDNNSSSNSTISDIVNNNDLVNSNVTKIGKAQLGVISNGTVKLYELSGADKKLLTTEKTTVGDRIDEIGNFNLNIEKLNNDKYYLYEVSGGDDYDIEDDGIINSVPKSNKGIFHLIAKGSTIKKANKIYITIISEIVYQKVLPYLNSSDIEDRLNSVSMDIIDKDITGDSAIDFFDIISYNPITNRDNLNTYYKNSIFSMITNILNGQKYDFKDDIYLPDSTTETEIQKKLDSGDYAYVLNQLLNNRDAYRDMSDDKIDMNIAGAYVGQSGYTVFDITSAMANSSSKHSLNSFVLDTTKDNNP
;
A
#
# COMPACT_ATOMS: atom_id res chain seq x y z
N MET A 1 6.77 -15.40 -48.91
CA MET A 1 7.16 -13.97 -48.98
C MET A 1 7.95 -13.63 -47.73
N LYS A 2 9.28 -13.46 -47.87
CA LYS A 2 10.18 -13.12 -46.76
C LYS A 2 10.10 -11.62 -46.49
N ARG A 3 9.79 -11.19 -45.27
CA ARG A 3 9.90 -9.78 -44.85
C ARG A 3 11.22 -9.58 -44.13
N LEU A 4 12.08 -8.81 -44.79
CA LEU A 4 13.39 -8.36 -44.34
C LEU A 4 13.17 -7.12 -43.47
N TYR A 5 13.52 -7.18 -42.18
CA TYR A 5 13.51 -6.01 -41.30
C TYR A 5 14.88 -5.32 -41.37
N ILE A 6 14.90 -4.11 -41.90
CA ILE A 6 16.06 -3.23 -41.94
C ILE A 6 16.04 -2.37 -40.67
N PHE A 7 17.07 -2.52 -39.84
CA PHE A 7 17.35 -1.63 -38.71
C PHE A 7 17.91 -0.31 -39.23
N ILE A 8 17.26 0.82 -38.90
CA ILE A 8 17.81 2.16 -39.08
C ILE A 8 18.25 2.65 -37.69
N ILE A 9 19.55 2.76 -37.50
CA ILE A 9 20.18 3.44 -36.36
C ILE A 9 20.31 4.91 -36.74
N LEU A 10 19.62 5.79 -36.01
CA LEU A 10 19.79 7.24 -36.15
C LEU A 10 20.70 7.72 -35.01
N LEU A 11 21.93 8.11 -35.35
CA LEU A 11 22.82 8.87 -34.47
C LEU A 11 22.39 10.35 -34.48
N PHE A 12 22.21 10.94 -33.30
CA PHE A 12 22.28 12.39 -33.11
C PHE A 12 23.55 12.73 -32.32
N LEU A 13 24.38 13.57 -32.94
CA LEU A 13 25.60 14.14 -32.38
C LEU A 13 25.43 15.67 -32.31
N VAL A 14 25.83 16.21 -31.15
CA VAL A 14 26.37 17.55 -30.87
C VAL A 14 25.44 18.77 -30.94
N GLY A 15 25.39 19.46 -29.80
CA GLY A 15 25.09 20.89 -29.70
C GLY A 15 25.67 21.46 -28.41
N CYS A 16 26.97 21.78 -28.38
CA CYS A 16 27.58 22.61 -27.35
C CYS A 16 27.09 24.06 -27.49
N GLY A 17 26.61 24.66 -26.41
CA GLY A 17 26.25 26.08 -26.33
C GLY A 17 26.72 26.68 -25.02
N SER A 18 27.90 27.29 -25.05
CA SER A 18 28.46 28.17 -24.02
C SER A 18 27.82 29.56 -24.11
N ASN A 19 27.48 30.20 -22.99
CA ASN A 19 28.01 31.52 -22.62
C ASN A 19 27.48 32.08 -21.30
N ASN A 20 28.44 32.60 -20.53
CA ASN A 20 28.40 33.44 -19.35
C ASN A 20 27.30 34.51 -19.31
N LYS A 21 26.88 34.84 -18.09
CA LYS A 21 27.08 36.19 -17.53
C LYS A 21 27.02 36.19 -16.01
N ASP A 22 28.14 36.63 -15.45
CA ASP A 22 28.27 37.16 -14.10
C ASP A 22 27.29 38.32 -13.86
N THR A 23 26.76 38.38 -12.65
CA THR A 23 26.52 39.66 -11.98
C THR A 23 26.75 39.46 -10.49
N ASP A 24 27.74 40.21 -10.01
CA ASP A 24 28.13 40.43 -8.63
C ASP A 24 27.03 41.11 -7.79
N GLU A 25 27.35 41.16 -6.50
CA GLU A 25 27.17 42.30 -5.60
C GLU A 25 26.03 42.27 -4.55
N GLN A 26 26.48 41.87 -3.35
CA GLN A 26 26.56 42.72 -2.14
C GLN A 26 25.40 42.81 -1.13
N ASN A 27 25.88 42.81 0.13
CA ASN A 27 25.37 43.39 1.38
C ASN A 27 24.36 42.54 2.18
N SER A 28 24.78 41.86 3.25
CA SER A 28 25.34 42.36 4.53
C SER A 28 24.31 43.18 5.32
N SER A 29 23.79 42.58 6.40
CA SER A 29 23.46 43.24 7.67
C SER A 29 23.06 42.20 8.71
N SER A 30 24.06 41.85 9.50
CA SER A 30 23.99 41.16 10.78
C SER A 30 23.36 42.06 11.84
N ASN A 31 22.24 41.63 12.45
CA ASN A 31 21.76 42.20 13.71
C ASN A 31 22.08 41.22 14.86
N ILE A 32 23.15 41.53 15.56
CA ILE A 32 23.54 40.95 16.84
C ILE A 32 22.67 41.61 17.91
N VAL A 33 21.77 40.85 18.53
CA VAL A 33 21.12 41.24 19.78
C VAL A 33 21.87 40.55 20.92
N ASN A 34 22.74 41.31 21.56
CA ASN A 34 23.24 41.04 22.91
C ASN A 34 22.09 41.25 23.90
N ILE A 35 21.61 40.19 24.54
CA ILE A 35 20.91 40.30 25.83
C ILE A 35 21.81 39.65 26.87
N SER A 36 22.35 40.54 27.69
CA SER A 36 23.16 40.30 28.87
C SER A 36 22.45 39.46 29.92
N ASP A 37 23.25 38.59 30.52
CA ASP A 37 23.03 37.87 31.76
C ASP A 37 22.43 38.76 32.87
N ASN A 38 21.45 38.20 33.59
CA ASN A 38 21.24 38.56 34.99
C ASN A 38 21.05 37.30 35.83
N ASN A 39 22.16 36.94 36.48
CA ASN A 39 22.22 36.14 37.69
C ASN A 39 21.12 36.53 38.69
N SER A 40 20.34 35.54 39.12
CA SER A 40 19.83 35.55 40.49
C SER A 40 19.88 34.13 41.04
N SER A 41 20.92 33.90 41.85
CA SER A 41 21.05 32.75 42.73
C SER A 41 19.85 32.68 43.67
N SER A 42 19.17 31.56 43.67
CA SER A 42 18.43 31.09 44.83
C SER A 42 18.83 29.65 45.08
N ASN A 43 19.79 29.50 46.00
CA ASN A 43 20.14 28.26 46.66
C ASN A 43 18.89 27.72 47.35
N SER A 44 18.23 26.76 46.71
CA SER A 44 17.23 25.90 47.33
C SER A 44 17.85 24.51 47.45
N THR A 45 17.87 24.01 48.67
CA THR A 45 18.47 22.75 49.10
C THR A 45 18.04 21.56 48.26
N ILE A 46 19.00 20.98 47.54
CA ILE A 46 18.92 19.67 46.88
C ILE A 46 19.08 18.59 47.96
N SER A 47 17.97 18.16 48.54
CA SER A 47 17.80 16.86 49.18
C SER A 47 16.32 16.77 49.57
N ASP A 48 15.62 15.77 49.01
CA ASP A 48 14.22 15.37 49.31
C ASP A 48 13.19 15.54 48.18
N ILE A 49 13.54 15.13 46.95
CA ILE A 49 12.52 14.59 46.02
C ILE A 49 12.96 13.18 45.61
N VAL A 50 12.61 12.24 46.49
CA VAL A 50 12.58 10.81 46.21
C VAL A 50 11.31 10.51 45.42
N ASN A 51 11.50 9.75 44.33
CA ASN A 51 10.51 8.94 43.61
C ASN A 51 9.23 9.63 43.15
N ASN A 52 9.22 10.02 41.88
CA ASN A 52 8.13 9.62 40.98
C ASN A 52 8.75 9.29 39.62
N ASN A 53 9.19 8.03 39.48
CA ASN A 53 9.12 7.33 38.20
C ASN A 53 7.64 7.11 37.86
N ASP A 54 6.90 8.21 37.69
CA ASP A 54 5.68 8.19 36.91
C ASP A 54 6.14 7.83 35.51
N LEU A 55 6.06 6.53 35.21
CA LEU A 55 5.74 6.02 33.91
C LEU A 55 4.58 6.86 33.41
N VAL A 56 4.89 7.98 32.74
CA VAL A 56 4.01 8.63 31.79
C VAL A 56 3.80 7.59 30.72
N ASN A 57 2.88 6.67 31.01
CA ASN A 57 2.22 5.82 30.05
C ASN A 57 1.46 6.83 29.19
N SER A 58 2.17 7.46 28.26
CA SER A 58 1.58 8.27 27.22
C SER A 58 0.69 7.28 26.49
N ASN A 59 -0.58 7.25 26.87
CA ASN A 59 -1.63 6.64 26.09
C ASN A 59 -1.68 7.46 24.80
N VAL A 60 -0.73 7.19 23.90
CA VAL A 60 -0.68 7.77 22.57
C VAL A 60 -1.99 7.32 21.96
N THR A 61 -2.92 8.27 21.86
CA THR A 61 -4.23 7.99 21.31
C THR A 61 -3.99 7.61 19.86
N LYS A 62 -4.26 6.34 19.53
CA LYS A 62 -4.13 5.85 18.16
C LYS A 62 -5.31 6.38 17.36
N ILE A 63 -5.01 7.06 16.27
CA ILE A 63 -6.01 7.81 15.50
C ILE A 63 -6.26 7.15 14.14
N GLY A 64 -7.51 7.12 13.72
CA GLY A 64 -7.86 6.84 12.34
C GLY A 64 -8.10 8.13 11.58
N LYS A 65 -7.96 8.09 10.26
CA LYS A 65 -8.36 9.18 9.36
C LYS A 65 -9.20 8.66 8.22
N ALA A 66 -10.40 9.22 8.03
CA ALA A 66 -11.26 8.93 6.90
C ALA A 66 -10.95 9.88 5.75
N GLN A 67 -10.56 9.34 4.60
CA GLN A 67 -10.02 10.13 3.50
C GLN A 67 -10.32 9.56 2.10
N LEU A 68 -11.35 10.09 1.43
CA LEU A 68 -11.52 10.03 -0.03
C LEU A 68 -11.06 11.35 -0.68
N GLY A 69 -10.21 12.10 0.03
CA GLY A 69 -10.37 13.51 0.40
C GLY A 69 -10.82 13.64 1.86
N VAL A 70 -10.39 14.68 2.60
CA VAL A 70 -10.56 14.68 4.08
C VAL A 70 -12.03 14.82 4.50
N ILE A 71 -12.61 13.76 5.09
CA ILE A 71 -14.04 13.69 5.39
C ILE A 71 -14.37 14.32 6.75
N SER A 72 -15.00 15.47 6.75
CA SER A 72 -15.47 16.18 7.95
C SER A 72 -16.85 15.71 8.39
N ASN A 73 -17.07 15.53 9.71
CA ASN A 73 -18.35 15.14 10.32
C ASN A 73 -18.99 13.84 9.75
N GLY A 74 -18.16 13.00 9.14
CA GLY A 74 -18.53 11.67 8.66
C GLY A 74 -18.83 10.73 9.82
N THR A 75 -19.70 9.76 9.61
CA THR A 75 -20.02 8.72 10.60
C THR A 75 -19.08 7.55 10.41
N VAL A 76 -18.36 7.16 11.45
CA VAL A 76 -17.52 5.96 11.47
C VAL A 76 -18.17 4.92 12.37
N LYS A 77 -18.41 3.73 11.84
CA LYS A 77 -18.87 2.58 12.62
C LYS A 77 -17.80 1.51 12.65
N LEU A 78 -17.57 0.94 13.82
CA LEU A 78 -16.66 -0.19 14.01
C LEU A 78 -17.46 -1.46 14.26
N TYR A 79 -17.20 -2.48 13.47
CA TYR A 79 -17.79 -3.80 13.61
C TYR A 79 -16.73 -4.85 13.93
N GLU A 80 -17.04 -5.78 14.83
CA GLU A 80 -16.36 -7.08 14.90
C GLU A 80 -16.97 -8.01 13.85
N LEU A 81 -16.12 -8.71 13.10
CA LEU A 81 -16.54 -9.70 12.11
C LEU A 81 -16.48 -11.11 12.71
N SER A 82 -17.53 -11.88 12.46
CA SER A 82 -17.58 -13.32 12.69
C SER A 82 -17.99 -13.99 11.40
N GLY A 83 -17.04 -14.05 10.47
CA GLY A 83 -17.33 -14.45 9.11
C GLY A 83 -18.13 -13.40 8.34
N ALA A 84 -19.30 -13.77 7.79
CA ALA A 84 -20.20 -12.83 7.12
C ALA A 84 -21.01 -11.95 8.09
N ASP A 85 -21.11 -12.34 9.36
CA ASP A 85 -21.85 -11.60 10.37
C ASP A 85 -21.04 -10.41 10.90
N LYS A 86 -21.73 -9.29 11.12
CA LYS A 86 -21.15 -8.05 11.66
C LYS A 86 -21.80 -7.69 13.00
N LYS A 87 -21.00 -7.46 14.03
CA LYS A 87 -21.45 -6.96 15.34
C LYS A 87 -20.95 -5.54 15.57
N LEU A 88 -21.87 -4.57 15.67
CA LEU A 88 -21.51 -3.17 15.95
C LEU A 88 -20.90 -3.04 17.35
N LEU A 89 -19.73 -2.40 17.44
CA LEU A 89 -19.02 -2.13 18.69
C LEU A 89 -19.12 -0.66 19.10
N THR A 90 -19.03 0.25 18.13
CA THR A 90 -19.07 1.70 18.39
C THR A 90 -19.50 2.49 17.17
N THR A 91 -19.93 3.73 17.39
CA THR A 91 -20.20 4.72 16.34
C THR A 91 -19.62 6.06 16.79
N GLU A 92 -18.90 6.72 15.89
CA GLU A 92 -18.25 8.01 16.14
C GLU A 92 -18.45 8.97 14.95
N LYS A 93 -18.03 10.22 15.16
CA LYS A 93 -17.94 11.23 14.11
C LYS A 93 -16.49 11.57 13.85
N THR A 94 -16.14 11.78 12.58
CA THR A 94 -14.85 12.35 12.23
C THR A 94 -14.78 13.81 12.66
N THR A 95 -13.57 14.27 13.00
CA THR A 95 -13.34 15.65 13.44
C THR A 95 -13.58 16.66 12.32
N VAL A 96 -14.02 17.84 12.74
CA VAL A 96 -14.09 19.07 11.95
C VAL A 96 -12.86 19.92 12.31
N GLY A 97 -12.29 20.65 11.35
CA GLY A 97 -11.17 21.54 11.58
C GLY A 97 -10.95 22.50 10.42
N ASP A 98 -10.01 23.43 10.59
CA ASP A 98 -9.67 24.45 9.58
C ASP A 98 -8.36 24.10 8.84
N ARG A 99 -7.74 22.96 9.20
CA ARG A 99 -6.53 22.44 8.58
C ARG A 99 -6.70 20.98 8.16
N ILE A 100 -6.02 20.59 7.09
CA ILE A 100 -6.07 19.22 6.55
C ILE A 100 -5.74 18.18 7.62
N ASP A 101 -4.76 18.44 8.48
CA ASP A 101 -4.34 17.50 9.53
C ASP A 101 -5.36 17.35 10.67
N GLU A 102 -6.26 18.31 10.84
CA GLU A 102 -7.31 18.31 11.86
C GLU A 102 -8.60 17.62 11.41
N ILE A 103 -8.91 17.66 10.11
CA ILE A 103 -10.15 17.11 9.54
C ILE A 103 -10.04 15.60 9.35
N GLY A 104 -11.15 14.89 9.60
CA GLY A 104 -11.29 13.48 9.24
C GLY A 104 -10.75 12.50 10.27
N ASN A 105 -10.23 12.96 11.40
CA ASN A 105 -9.68 12.10 12.43
C ASN A 105 -10.79 11.45 13.29
N PHE A 106 -10.56 10.26 13.82
CA PHE A 106 -11.45 9.57 14.76
C PHE A 106 -10.64 8.63 15.69
N ASN A 107 -11.27 8.12 16.75
CA ASN A 107 -10.59 7.21 17.69
C ASN A 107 -10.67 5.77 17.19
N LEU A 108 -9.54 5.05 17.18
CA LEU A 108 -9.52 3.65 16.75
C LEU A 108 -10.22 2.68 17.72
N ASN A 109 -10.52 3.11 18.94
CA ASN A 109 -11.18 2.29 19.97
C ASN A 109 -10.42 0.96 20.20
N ILE A 110 -9.08 1.03 20.28
CA ILE A 110 -8.18 -0.13 20.33
C ILE A 110 -8.45 -1.06 21.52
N GLU A 111 -9.02 -0.54 22.60
CA GLU A 111 -9.42 -1.27 23.80
C GLU A 111 -10.57 -2.25 23.55
N LYS A 112 -11.35 -2.06 22.48
CA LYS A 112 -12.45 -2.95 22.07
C LYS A 112 -11.98 -4.09 21.16
N LEU A 113 -10.71 -4.06 20.72
CA LEU A 113 -10.20 -4.98 19.72
C LEU A 113 -9.52 -6.19 20.38
N ASN A 114 -9.80 -7.38 19.86
CA ASN A 114 -9.06 -8.60 20.12
C ASN A 114 -8.03 -8.79 18.99
N ASN A 115 -6.84 -9.28 19.31
CA ASN A 115 -5.75 -9.40 18.34
C ASN A 115 -6.08 -10.36 17.18
N ASP A 116 -6.86 -11.41 17.43
CA ASP A 116 -7.05 -12.52 16.50
C ASP A 116 -8.33 -12.40 15.66
N LYS A 117 -9.10 -11.33 15.87
CA LYS A 117 -10.35 -11.08 15.16
C LYS A 117 -10.19 -10.04 14.07
N TYR A 118 -11.05 -10.14 13.06
CA TYR A 118 -11.19 -9.13 12.02
C TYR A 118 -12.22 -8.08 12.40
N TYR A 119 -11.94 -6.86 11.99
CA TYR A 119 -12.77 -5.70 12.23
C TYR A 119 -13.03 -4.96 10.92
N LEU A 120 -14.21 -4.37 10.82
CA LEU A 120 -14.61 -3.52 9.71
C LEU A 120 -14.87 -2.11 10.24
N TYR A 121 -14.13 -1.14 9.74
CA TYR A 121 -14.54 0.25 9.80
C TYR A 121 -15.39 0.56 8.57
N GLU A 122 -16.56 1.16 8.80
CA GLU A 122 -17.49 1.65 7.78
C GLU A 122 -17.62 3.17 7.95
N VAL A 123 -17.30 3.93 6.90
CA VAL A 123 -17.43 5.39 6.89
C VAL A 123 -18.54 5.80 5.94
N SER A 124 -19.42 6.71 6.41
CA SER A 124 -20.56 7.20 5.62
C SER A 124 -20.94 8.63 6.00
N GLY A 125 -21.53 9.37 5.06
CA GLY A 125 -21.93 10.77 5.28
C GLY A 125 -20.73 11.69 5.48
N GLY A 126 -21.01 12.91 5.95
CA GLY A 126 -20.01 13.98 6.06
C GLY A 126 -19.77 14.69 4.73
N ASP A 127 -18.78 15.59 4.73
CA ASP A 127 -18.38 16.35 3.56
C ASP A 127 -16.87 16.25 3.35
N ASP A 128 -16.47 16.08 2.10
CA ASP A 128 -15.09 16.04 1.64
C ASP A 128 -14.58 17.46 1.35
N TYR A 129 -13.47 17.84 1.98
CA TYR A 129 -12.83 19.15 1.88
C TYR A 129 -11.53 19.14 1.05
N ASP A 130 -11.12 18.01 0.47
CA ASP A 130 -9.92 17.89 -0.37
C ASP A 130 -10.17 16.85 -1.47
N ILE A 131 -11.11 17.16 -2.37
CA ILE A 131 -11.66 16.23 -3.38
C ILE A 131 -10.57 15.69 -4.31
N GLU A 132 -9.54 16.50 -4.55
CA GLU A 132 -8.41 16.17 -5.41
C GLU A 132 -7.26 15.44 -4.68
N ASP A 133 -7.34 15.33 -3.35
CA ASP A 133 -6.26 14.87 -2.45
C ASP A 133 -4.94 15.61 -2.72
N ASP A 134 -4.99 16.93 -2.92
CA ASP A 134 -3.82 17.78 -3.17
C ASP A 134 -3.29 18.49 -1.91
N GLY A 135 -3.97 18.30 -0.78
CA GLY A 135 -3.63 18.90 0.51
C GLY A 135 -4.09 20.34 0.65
N ILE A 136 -4.96 20.83 -0.24
CA ILE A 136 -5.54 22.18 -0.19
C ILE A 136 -7.04 22.09 0.11
N ILE A 137 -7.46 22.76 1.19
CA ILE A 137 -8.88 22.77 1.58
C ILE A 137 -9.72 23.48 0.49
N ASN A 138 -10.71 22.78 -0.04
CA ASN A 138 -11.70 23.34 -0.95
C ASN A 138 -12.67 24.28 -0.20
N SER A 139 -13.00 25.42 -0.81
CA SER A 139 -13.97 26.37 -0.24
C SER A 139 -15.43 25.90 -0.32
N VAL A 140 -15.70 24.95 -1.21
CA VAL A 140 -17.01 24.31 -1.38
C VAL A 140 -16.79 22.80 -1.24
N PRO A 141 -17.13 22.21 -0.08
CA PRO A 141 -16.91 20.80 0.13
C PRO A 141 -17.94 19.95 -0.64
N LYS A 142 -17.57 18.71 -0.93
CA LYS A 142 -18.44 17.75 -1.62
C LYS A 142 -19.03 16.76 -0.62
N SER A 143 -20.35 16.74 -0.50
CA SER A 143 -21.01 15.79 0.40
C SER A 143 -20.75 14.34 0.00
N ASN A 144 -20.37 13.51 0.98
CA ASN A 144 -20.19 12.07 0.80
C ASN A 144 -21.53 11.35 0.93
N LYS A 145 -22.09 10.93 -0.21
CA LYS A 145 -23.36 10.17 -0.27
C LYS A 145 -23.16 8.65 -0.25
N GLY A 146 -21.91 8.19 -0.28
CA GLY A 146 -21.55 6.79 -0.33
C GLY A 146 -21.10 6.22 1.00
N ILE A 147 -20.55 5.01 0.90
CA ILE A 147 -19.96 4.26 2.00
C ILE A 147 -18.64 3.70 1.51
N PHE A 148 -17.63 3.74 2.36
CA PHE A 148 -16.33 3.12 2.10
C PHE A 148 -15.78 2.50 3.38
N HIS A 149 -14.87 1.54 3.22
CA HIS A 149 -14.52 0.62 4.28
C HIS A 149 -13.02 0.42 4.43
N LEU A 150 -12.68 -0.12 5.59
CA LEU A 150 -11.41 -0.77 5.87
C LEU A 150 -11.69 -2.05 6.65
N ILE A 151 -11.17 -3.18 6.19
CA ILE A 151 -11.13 -4.43 6.94
C ILE A 151 -9.70 -4.70 7.41
N ALA A 152 -9.51 -4.99 8.70
CA ALA A 152 -8.20 -5.31 9.24
C ALA A 152 -8.28 -6.22 10.47
N LYS A 153 -7.23 -6.99 10.72
CA LYS A 153 -7.08 -7.79 11.94
C LYS A 153 -6.80 -6.86 13.13
N GLY A 154 -7.30 -7.21 14.31
CA GLY A 154 -7.13 -6.37 15.50
C GLY A 154 -5.66 -6.18 15.90
N SER A 155 -4.81 -7.19 15.69
CA SER A 155 -3.36 -7.08 15.86
C SER A 155 -2.74 -6.01 14.96
N THR A 156 -3.13 -5.98 13.69
CA THR A 156 -2.67 -5.00 12.70
C THR A 156 -3.07 -3.57 13.09
N ILE A 157 -4.35 -3.36 13.45
CA ILE A 157 -4.85 -2.05 13.89
C ILE A 157 -4.10 -1.57 15.14
N LYS A 158 -3.85 -2.47 16.10
CA LYS A 158 -3.11 -2.15 17.32
C LYS A 158 -1.63 -1.90 17.11
N LYS A 159 -1.01 -2.40 16.04
CA LYS A 159 0.40 -2.11 15.71
C LYS A 159 0.54 -0.68 15.18
N ALA A 160 -0.41 -0.22 14.35
CA ALA A 160 -0.37 1.11 13.75
C ALA A 160 -0.58 2.25 14.74
N ASN A 161 0.17 3.36 14.60
CA ASN A 161 -0.09 4.59 15.38
C ASN A 161 -1.21 5.43 14.77
N LYS A 162 -1.30 5.36 13.44
CA LYS A 162 -2.33 6.00 12.63
C LYS A 162 -2.73 5.03 11.52
N ILE A 163 -4.02 4.98 11.21
CA ILE A 163 -4.51 4.29 10.01
C ILE A 163 -5.33 5.23 9.14
N TYR A 164 -5.38 4.95 7.86
CA TYR A 164 -6.19 5.66 6.88
C TYR A 164 -7.27 4.72 6.35
N ILE A 165 -8.51 5.20 6.32
CA ILE A 165 -9.61 4.57 5.58
C ILE A 165 -9.77 5.38 4.31
N THR A 166 -9.45 4.79 3.17
CA THR A 166 -9.32 5.50 1.90
C THR A 166 -10.00 4.74 0.76
N ILE A 167 -9.88 5.28 -0.46
CA ILE A 167 -10.33 4.55 -1.62
C ILE A 167 -9.62 3.21 -1.78
N ILE A 168 -8.32 3.12 -1.45
CA ILE A 168 -7.61 1.87 -1.64
C ILE A 168 -7.97 0.81 -0.60
N SER A 169 -8.31 1.21 0.63
CA SER A 169 -8.84 0.25 1.61
C SER A 169 -10.23 -0.26 1.21
N GLU A 170 -11.02 0.56 0.52
CA GLU A 170 -12.30 0.13 -0.07
C GLU A 170 -12.09 -0.87 -1.21
N ILE A 171 -11.11 -0.63 -2.09
CA ILE A 171 -10.73 -1.59 -3.14
C ILE A 171 -10.36 -2.94 -2.51
N VAL A 172 -9.51 -2.92 -1.50
CA VAL A 172 -9.12 -4.14 -0.77
C VAL A 172 -10.34 -4.82 -0.19
N TYR A 173 -11.19 -4.09 0.55
CA TYR A 173 -12.41 -4.62 1.17
C TYR A 173 -13.30 -5.35 0.14
N GLN A 174 -13.56 -4.73 -1.00
CA GLN A 174 -14.44 -5.32 -2.02
C GLN A 174 -13.81 -6.56 -2.66
N LYS A 175 -12.49 -6.56 -2.90
CA LYS A 175 -11.77 -7.72 -3.46
C LYS A 175 -11.70 -8.89 -2.48
N VAL A 176 -11.59 -8.65 -1.17
CA VAL A 176 -11.49 -9.71 -0.15
C VAL A 176 -12.84 -10.15 0.41
N LEU A 177 -13.93 -9.45 0.09
CA LEU A 177 -15.28 -9.75 0.57
C LEU A 177 -15.71 -11.23 0.36
N PRO A 178 -15.41 -11.89 -0.78
CA PRO A 178 -15.72 -13.31 -0.96
C PRO A 178 -14.95 -14.25 -0.02
N TYR A 179 -13.86 -13.78 0.58
CA TYR A 179 -12.90 -14.56 1.35
C TYR A 179 -12.99 -14.30 2.87
N LEU A 180 -14.00 -13.57 3.35
CA LEU A 180 -14.12 -13.22 4.78
C LEU A 180 -14.15 -14.42 5.74
N ASN A 181 -14.59 -15.58 5.25
CA ASN A 181 -14.67 -16.82 6.00
C ASN A 181 -13.45 -17.75 5.77
N SER A 182 -12.51 -17.34 4.91
CA SER A 182 -11.36 -18.15 4.54
C SER A 182 -10.27 -18.09 5.61
N SER A 183 -9.55 -19.20 5.81
CA SER A 183 -8.30 -19.20 6.58
C SER A 183 -7.25 -18.29 5.95
N ASP A 184 -7.33 -18.09 4.64
CA ASP A 184 -6.29 -17.44 3.84
C ASP A 184 -6.59 -15.94 3.62
N ILE A 185 -7.52 -15.36 4.40
CA ILE A 185 -7.89 -13.95 4.27
C ILE A 185 -6.67 -13.01 4.45
N GLU A 186 -5.71 -13.38 5.30
CA GLU A 186 -4.50 -12.58 5.54
C GLU A 186 -3.61 -12.56 4.29
N ASP A 187 -3.40 -13.72 3.66
CA ASP A 187 -2.68 -13.83 2.39
C ASP A 187 -3.40 -13.07 1.27
N ARG A 188 -4.74 -13.07 1.27
CA ARG A 188 -5.54 -12.30 0.30
C ARG A 188 -5.41 -10.80 0.51
N LEU A 189 -5.42 -10.33 1.75
CA LEU A 189 -5.18 -8.92 2.05
C LEU A 189 -3.81 -8.49 1.52
N ASN A 190 -2.77 -9.27 1.78
CA ASN A 190 -1.41 -8.96 1.30
C ASN A 190 -1.29 -9.03 -0.23
N SER A 191 -1.81 -10.09 -0.86
CA SER A 191 -1.77 -10.26 -2.32
C SER A 191 -2.50 -9.11 -3.05
N VAL A 192 -3.69 -8.72 -2.57
CA VAL A 192 -4.41 -7.57 -3.14
C VAL A 192 -3.68 -6.25 -2.90
N SER A 193 -2.94 -6.13 -1.79
CA SER A 193 -2.15 -4.92 -1.51
C SER A 193 -1.02 -4.73 -2.52
N MET A 194 -0.32 -5.82 -2.86
CA MET A 194 0.72 -5.85 -3.90
C MET A 194 0.16 -5.56 -5.30
N ASP A 195 -1.12 -5.85 -5.56
CA ASP A 195 -1.76 -5.47 -6.83
C ASP A 195 -2.03 -3.96 -6.92
N ILE A 196 -2.27 -3.29 -5.78
CA ILE A 196 -2.70 -1.88 -5.74
C ILE A 196 -1.52 -0.92 -5.65
N ILE A 197 -0.50 -1.28 -4.88
CA ILE A 197 0.65 -0.43 -4.54
C ILE A 197 1.92 -1.01 -5.18
N ASP A 198 2.73 -0.16 -5.82
CA ASP A 198 3.99 -0.52 -6.48
C ASP A 198 5.24 -0.24 -5.60
N LYS A 199 5.07 0.38 -4.42
CA LYS A 199 6.18 0.75 -3.52
C LYS A 199 5.81 0.60 -2.04
N ASP A 200 6.78 0.19 -1.25
CA ASP A 200 6.73 0.22 0.22
C ASP A 200 6.47 1.66 0.72
N ILE A 201 5.38 1.82 1.47
CA ILE A 201 4.92 3.09 2.05
C ILE A 201 5.44 3.24 3.47
N THR A 202 5.56 2.13 4.19
CA THR A 202 5.90 2.11 5.61
C THR A 202 7.41 2.14 5.86
N GLY A 203 8.20 1.82 4.85
CA GLY A 203 9.66 1.75 4.90
C GLY A 203 10.19 0.49 5.59
N ASP A 204 9.38 -0.56 5.73
CA ASP A 204 9.76 -1.81 6.38
C ASP A 204 10.30 -2.88 5.41
N SER A 205 10.53 -2.49 4.16
CA SER A 205 11.05 -3.32 3.06
C SER A 205 10.09 -4.41 2.56
N ALA A 206 8.81 -4.36 2.98
CA ALA A 206 7.74 -5.18 2.41
C ALA A 206 6.74 -4.30 1.65
N ILE A 207 6.02 -4.92 0.70
CA ILE A 207 4.78 -4.36 0.16
C ILE A 207 3.66 -5.27 0.64
N ASP A 208 2.90 -4.84 1.64
CA ASP A 208 1.88 -5.66 2.29
C ASP A 208 0.64 -4.85 2.70
N PHE A 209 -0.25 -5.47 3.46
CA PHE A 209 -1.48 -4.81 3.90
C PHE A 209 -1.24 -3.66 4.89
N PHE A 210 -0.08 -3.61 5.56
CA PHE A 210 0.29 -2.51 6.43
C PHE A 210 0.52 -1.21 5.64
N ASP A 211 0.96 -1.31 4.37
CA ASP A 211 1.04 -0.17 3.46
C ASP A 211 -0.33 0.40 3.11
N ILE A 212 -1.35 -0.45 2.92
CA ILE A 212 -2.73 -0.02 2.62
C ILE A 212 -3.27 0.86 3.74
N ILE A 213 -3.12 0.42 5.00
CA ILE A 213 -3.63 1.18 6.14
C ILE A 213 -2.77 2.40 6.47
N SER A 214 -1.56 2.47 5.94
CA SER A 214 -0.63 3.61 6.10
C SER A 214 -0.70 4.60 4.93
N TYR A 215 -1.39 4.26 3.85
CA TYR A 215 -1.49 5.07 2.64
C TYR A 215 -2.19 6.40 2.90
N ASN A 216 -1.44 7.49 2.70
CA ASN A 216 -1.97 8.84 2.68
C ASN A 216 -2.08 9.33 1.23
N PRO A 217 -3.30 9.50 0.68
CA PRO A 217 -3.50 9.93 -0.70
C PRO A 217 -2.72 11.19 -1.10
N ILE A 218 -2.54 12.15 -0.19
CA ILE A 218 -1.85 13.42 -0.46
C ILE A 218 -0.36 13.20 -0.76
N THR A 219 0.29 12.25 -0.06
CA THR A 219 1.74 12.05 -0.14
C THR A 219 2.15 10.77 -0.87
N ASN A 220 1.24 9.81 -1.03
CA ASN A 220 1.54 8.48 -1.54
C ASN A 220 0.86 8.16 -2.88
N ARG A 221 0.16 9.11 -3.52
CA ARG A 221 -0.53 8.89 -4.80
C ARG A 221 0.35 8.29 -5.89
N ASP A 222 1.62 8.69 -5.93
CA ASP A 222 2.59 8.20 -6.91
C ASP A 222 3.15 6.80 -6.61
N ASN A 223 2.73 6.18 -5.51
CA ASN A 223 3.11 4.82 -5.13
C ASN A 223 2.07 3.78 -5.61
N LEU A 224 0.94 4.21 -6.17
CA LEU A 224 -0.04 3.30 -6.74
C LEU A 224 0.43 2.72 -8.07
N ASN A 225 -0.03 1.50 -8.35
CA ASN A 225 0.07 0.93 -9.68
C ASN A 225 -0.56 1.85 -10.73
N THR A 226 0.01 1.86 -11.94
CA THR A 226 -0.45 2.70 -13.07
C THR A 226 -1.96 2.57 -13.32
N TYR A 227 -2.51 1.35 -13.21
CA TYR A 227 -3.95 1.13 -13.38
C TYR A 227 -4.76 1.96 -12.37
N TYR A 228 -4.49 1.76 -11.08
CA TYR A 228 -5.20 2.43 -10.00
C TYR A 228 -4.97 3.94 -10.02
N LYS A 229 -3.75 4.38 -10.29
CA LYS A 229 -3.42 5.81 -10.42
C LYS A 229 -4.34 6.54 -11.40
N ASN A 230 -4.72 5.88 -12.49
CA ASN A 230 -5.61 6.44 -13.52
C ASN A 230 -7.09 6.34 -13.15
N SER A 231 -7.49 5.38 -12.31
CA SER A 231 -8.90 5.10 -12.01
C SER A 231 -9.39 5.68 -10.68
N ILE A 232 -8.52 5.91 -9.68
CA ILE A 232 -8.94 6.25 -8.31
C ILE A 232 -9.86 7.47 -8.23
N PHE A 233 -9.64 8.48 -9.07
CA PHE A 233 -10.43 9.71 -9.03
C PHE A 233 -11.88 9.47 -9.46
N SER A 234 -12.08 8.61 -10.47
CA SER A 234 -13.42 8.19 -10.87
C SER A 234 -14.09 7.36 -9.78
N MET A 235 -13.33 6.45 -9.14
CA MET A 235 -13.83 5.63 -8.04
C MET A 235 -14.29 6.49 -6.85
N ILE A 236 -13.46 7.46 -6.42
CA ILE A 236 -13.80 8.46 -5.38
C ILE A 236 -15.07 9.21 -5.77
N THR A 237 -15.12 9.75 -6.98
CA THR A 237 -16.27 10.52 -7.47
C THR A 237 -17.57 9.70 -7.41
N ASN A 238 -17.51 8.42 -7.79
CA ASN A 238 -18.65 7.52 -7.75
C ASN A 238 -19.14 7.31 -6.31
N ILE A 239 -18.23 7.04 -5.37
CA ILE A 239 -18.58 6.90 -3.94
C ILE A 239 -19.20 8.19 -3.41
N LEU A 240 -18.60 9.36 -3.65
CA LEU A 240 -19.14 10.65 -3.20
C LEU A 240 -20.55 10.93 -3.75
N ASN A 241 -20.86 10.43 -4.95
CA ASN A 241 -22.19 10.54 -5.54
C ASN A 241 -23.17 9.44 -5.08
N GLY A 242 -22.75 8.53 -4.19
CA GLY A 242 -23.57 7.41 -3.70
C GLY A 242 -23.78 6.31 -4.75
N GLN A 243 -22.95 6.32 -5.79
CA GLN A 243 -22.98 5.30 -6.84
C GLN A 243 -22.18 4.09 -6.37
N LYS A 244 -22.74 2.90 -6.60
CA LYS A 244 -22.02 1.66 -6.35
C LYS A 244 -20.93 1.53 -7.40
N TYR A 245 -19.69 1.45 -6.97
CA TYR A 245 -18.60 1.08 -7.85
C TYR A 245 -18.46 -0.43 -7.84
N ASP A 246 -18.86 -1.09 -8.93
CA ASP A 246 -18.63 -2.52 -9.06
C ASP A 246 -17.20 -2.73 -9.55
N PHE A 247 -16.32 -3.11 -8.63
CA PHE A 247 -14.96 -3.48 -8.98
C PHE A 247 -14.91 -4.65 -9.95
N LYS A 248 -15.99 -5.40 -10.19
CA LYS A 248 -15.99 -6.51 -11.16
C LYS A 248 -15.87 -6.07 -12.61
N ASP A 249 -16.36 -4.88 -12.97
CA ASP A 249 -16.34 -4.40 -14.35
C ASP A 249 -15.01 -3.72 -14.71
N ASP A 250 -14.32 -3.18 -13.70
CA ASP A 250 -13.01 -2.52 -13.79
C ASP A 250 -11.90 -3.35 -13.12
N ILE A 251 -12.21 -4.56 -12.73
CA ILE A 251 -11.19 -5.59 -12.58
C ILE A 251 -10.76 -5.90 -14.02
N TYR A 252 -9.78 -5.15 -14.52
CA TYR A 252 -8.75 -5.78 -15.33
C TYR A 252 -7.92 -6.68 -14.39
N LEU A 253 -8.56 -7.68 -13.76
CA LEU A 253 -8.03 -9.01 -13.88
C LEU A 253 -8.31 -9.24 -15.35
N PRO A 254 -7.30 -9.18 -16.23
CA PRO A 254 -7.53 -9.52 -17.63
C PRO A 254 -8.41 -10.78 -17.61
N ASP A 255 -9.58 -10.67 -18.22
CA ASP A 255 -10.66 -11.66 -18.13
C ASP A 255 -10.24 -12.89 -18.95
N SER A 256 -9.20 -13.57 -18.47
CA SER A 256 -8.04 -14.12 -19.19
C SER A 256 -6.78 -13.22 -19.13
N THR A 257 -6.02 -13.29 -18.02
CA THR A 257 -4.56 -13.34 -18.16
C THR A 257 -4.33 -14.59 -18.99
N THR A 258 -4.44 -14.45 -20.31
CA THR A 258 -4.13 -15.53 -21.22
C THR A 258 -2.70 -15.94 -20.90
N GLU A 259 -2.37 -17.19 -21.17
CA GLU A 259 -0.98 -17.65 -21.21
C GLU A 259 -0.02 -16.61 -21.81
N THR A 260 -0.49 -15.83 -22.81
CA THR A 260 0.23 -14.71 -23.42
C THR A 260 0.72 -13.64 -22.44
N GLU A 261 -0.07 -13.29 -21.42
CA GLU A 261 0.30 -12.25 -20.46
C GLU A 261 1.28 -12.76 -19.40
N ILE A 262 1.06 -13.97 -18.88
CA ILE A 262 2.03 -14.67 -18.05
C ILE A 262 3.35 -14.82 -18.79
N GLN A 263 3.32 -15.22 -20.06
CA GLN A 263 4.51 -15.34 -20.89
C GLN A 263 5.17 -13.97 -21.13
N LYS A 264 4.41 -12.91 -21.41
CA LYS A 264 4.96 -11.56 -21.57
C LYS A 264 5.66 -11.06 -20.30
N LYS A 265 5.12 -11.38 -19.12
CA LYS A 265 5.67 -11.02 -17.82
C LYS A 265 6.92 -11.82 -17.48
N LEU A 266 6.91 -13.13 -17.79
CA LEU A 266 8.11 -13.97 -17.77
C LEU A 266 9.20 -13.41 -18.68
N ASP A 267 8.86 -13.05 -19.92
CA ASP A 267 9.79 -12.51 -20.92
C ASP A 267 10.35 -11.14 -20.52
N SER A 268 9.58 -10.33 -19.78
CA SER A 268 10.04 -9.04 -19.25
C SER A 268 10.81 -9.14 -17.93
N GLY A 269 10.95 -10.34 -17.36
CA GLY A 269 11.63 -10.55 -16.09
C GLY A 269 10.83 -10.19 -14.83
N ASP A 270 9.51 -10.05 -14.96
CA ASP A 270 8.61 -9.70 -13.85
C ASP A 270 8.16 -10.96 -13.10
N TYR A 271 9.13 -11.67 -12.53
CA TYR A 271 8.93 -13.01 -11.96
C TYR A 271 8.07 -13.01 -10.70
N ALA A 272 8.17 -11.95 -9.89
CA ALA A 272 7.36 -11.80 -8.68
C ALA A 272 5.86 -11.71 -9.01
N TYR A 273 5.49 -10.98 -10.07
CA TYR A 273 4.13 -10.95 -10.58
C TYR A 273 3.65 -12.33 -11.01
N VAL A 274 4.46 -13.05 -11.81
CA VAL A 274 4.10 -14.39 -12.31
C VAL A 274 3.87 -15.36 -11.15
N LEU A 275 4.74 -15.36 -10.15
CA LEU A 275 4.59 -16.20 -8.96
C LEU A 275 3.35 -15.83 -8.16
N ASN A 276 3.12 -14.55 -7.86
CA ASN A 276 1.93 -14.09 -7.14
C ASN A 276 0.66 -14.51 -7.89
N GLN A 277 0.61 -14.30 -9.21
CA GLN A 277 -0.57 -14.65 -10.00
C GLN A 277 -0.84 -16.15 -10.06
N LEU A 278 0.17 -16.98 -10.32
CA LEU A 278 -0.04 -18.41 -10.50
C LEU A 278 -0.23 -19.16 -9.17
N LEU A 279 0.43 -18.72 -8.10
CA LEU A 279 0.29 -19.34 -6.77
C LEU A 279 -0.99 -18.89 -6.08
N ASN A 280 -1.29 -17.59 -6.11
CA ASN A 280 -2.41 -17.05 -5.35
C ASN A 280 -3.68 -16.98 -6.19
N ASN A 281 -3.63 -16.78 -7.50
CA ASN A 281 -4.82 -16.62 -8.33
C ASN A 281 -5.04 -17.80 -9.29
N ARG A 282 -4.63 -19.02 -8.91
CA ARG A 282 -4.72 -20.23 -9.74
C ARG A 282 -6.10 -20.46 -10.37
N ASP A 283 -7.17 -20.15 -9.64
CA ASP A 283 -8.56 -20.27 -10.14
C ASP A 283 -8.88 -19.35 -11.34
N ALA A 284 -8.12 -18.27 -11.53
CA ALA A 284 -8.24 -17.40 -12.70
C ALA A 284 -7.62 -18.04 -13.97
N TYR A 285 -6.86 -19.12 -13.83
CA TYR A 285 -6.14 -19.81 -14.91
C TYR A 285 -6.73 -21.20 -15.22
N ARG A 286 -8.02 -21.41 -14.98
CA ARG A 286 -8.69 -22.72 -15.19
C ARG A 286 -8.62 -23.24 -16.62
N ASP A 287 -8.36 -22.37 -17.59
CA ASP A 287 -8.16 -22.74 -18.99
C ASP A 287 -6.72 -23.21 -19.29
N MET A 288 -5.77 -23.01 -18.37
CA MET A 288 -4.44 -23.60 -18.41
C MET A 288 -4.44 -24.96 -17.71
N SER A 289 -3.76 -25.94 -18.30
CA SER A 289 -3.52 -27.21 -17.61
C SER A 289 -2.58 -27.00 -16.42
N ASP A 290 -2.71 -27.82 -15.38
CA ASP A 290 -1.86 -27.78 -14.20
C ASP A 290 -0.36 -27.82 -14.54
N ASP A 291 0.04 -28.72 -15.46
CA ASP A 291 1.42 -28.81 -15.96
C ASP A 291 1.95 -27.47 -16.52
N LYS A 292 1.06 -26.66 -17.09
CA LYS A 292 1.41 -25.39 -17.72
C LYS A 292 1.53 -24.27 -16.69
N ILE A 293 0.68 -24.30 -15.67
CA ILE A 293 0.81 -23.44 -14.49
C ILE A 293 2.14 -23.75 -13.80
N ASP A 294 2.43 -25.02 -13.56
CA ASP A 294 3.66 -25.47 -12.90
C ASP A 294 4.92 -25.12 -13.71
N MET A 295 4.87 -25.25 -15.05
CA MET A 295 5.98 -24.82 -15.92
C MET A 295 6.25 -23.32 -15.85
N ASN A 296 5.20 -22.49 -15.81
CA ASN A 296 5.36 -21.03 -15.70
C ASN A 296 5.87 -20.61 -14.31
N ILE A 297 5.40 -21.27 -13.25
CA ILE A 297 5.93 -21.11 -11.89
C ILE A 297 7.42 -21.46 -11.86
N ALA A 298 7.80 -22.62 -12.43
CA ALA A 298 9.19 -23.04 -12.52
C ALA A 298 10.03 -22.04 -13.32
N GLY A 299 9.52 -21.55 -14.45
CA GLY A 299 10.17 -20.52 -15.26
C GLY A 299 10.41 -19.21 -14.49
N ALA A 300 9.43 -18.80 -13.67
CA ALA A 300 9.57 -17.61 -12.83
C ALA A 300 10.61 -17.79 -11.72
N TYR A 301 10.63 -18.93 -11.03
CA TYR A 301 11.67 -19.23 -10.03
C TYR A 301 13.08 -19.26 -10.64
N VAL A 302 13.22 -19.86 -11.81
CA VAL A 302 14.49 -19.91 -12.56
C VAL A 302 14.94 -18.50 -12.92
N GLY A 303 14.03 -17.68 -13.45
CA GLY A 303 14.31 -16.30 -13.77
C GLY A 303 14.72 -15.47 -12.55
N GLN A 304 14.01 -15.60 -11.45
CA GLN A 304 14.29 -14.87 -10.20
C GLN A 304 15.63 -15.27 -9.57
N SER A 305 16.01 -16.54 -9.68
CA SER A 305 17.28 -17.05 -9.17
C SER A 305 18.48 -16.75 -10.08
N GLY A 306 18.24 -16.19 -11.27
CA GLY A 306 19.30 -15.88 -12.25
C GLY A 306 19.89 -17.13 -12.93
N TYR A 307 19.30 -18.31 -12.73
CA TYR A 307 19.69 -19.52 -13.43
C TYR A 307 19.19 -19.48 -14.88
N THR A 308 20.00 -20.01 -15.79
CA THR A 308 19.64 -20.13 -17.20
C THR A 308 18.96 -21.48 -17.45
N VAL A 309 18.21 -21.58 -18.56
CA VAL A 309 17.72 -22.87 -19.08
C VAL A 309 18.89 -23.86 -19.29
N PHE A 310 20.09 -23.35 -19.55
CA PHE A 310 21.31 -24.15 -19.67
C PHE A 310 21.72 -24.79 -18.34
N ASP A 311 21.55 -24.10 -17.23
CA ASP A 311 21.86 -24.62 -15.89
C ASP A 311 20.89 -25.77 -15.52
N ILE A 312 19.60 -25.60 -15.84
CA ILE A 312 18.58 -26.64 -15.63
C ILE A 312 18.85 -27.86 -16.50
N THR A 313 19.06 -27.64 -17.81
CA THR A 313 19.30 -28.75 -18.74
C THR A 313 20.62 -29.44 -18.46
N SER A 314 21.64 -28.73 -17.97
CA SER A 314 22.90 -29.33 -17.49
C SER A 314 22.69 -30.18 -16.24
N ALA A 315 21.82 -29.77 -15.32
CA ALA A 315 21.44 -30.57 -14.16
C ALA A 315 20.58 -31.80 -14.54
N MET A 316 19.71 -31.68 -15.54
CA MET A 316 18.94 -32.82 -16.07
C MET A 316 19.82 -33.82 -16.81
N ALA A 317 20.79 -33.33 -17.59
CA ALA A 317 21.69 -34.16 -18.39
C ALA A 317 22.74 -34.88 -17.52
N ASN A 318 23.19 -34.26 -16.43
CA ASN A 318 24.13 -34.87 -15.49
C ASN A 318 23.41 -35.62 -14.36
N SER A 319 22.78 -36.75 -14.70
CA SER A 319 22.13 -37.65 -13.73
C SER A 319 23.10 -38.40 -12.80
N SER A 320 24.42 -38.16 -12.91
CA SER A 320 25.38 -38.60 -11.92
C SER A 320 25.17 -37.84 -10.60
N SER A 321 25.04 -38.59 -9.51
CA SER A 321 24.44 -38.28 -8.20
C SER A 321 24.78 -36.97 -7.46
N LYS A 322 25.64 -36.08 -7.98
CA LYS A 322 25.95 -34.77 -7.39
C LYS A 322 25.28 -33.56 -8.06
N HIS A 323 24.77 -33.71 -9.28
CA HIS A 323 24.11 -32.62 -10.03
C HIS A 323 22.78 -33.06 -10.64
N SER A 324 22.08 -33.99 -9.98
CA SER A 324 20.77 -34.45 -10.45
C SER A 324 19.74 -33.32 -10.42
N LEU A 325 18.69 -33.44 -11.22
CA LEU A 325 17.53 -32.53 -11.18
C LEU A 325 16.98 -32.33 -9.76
N ASN A 326 16.97 -33.39 -8.93
CA ASN A 326 16.57 -33.30 -7.53
C ASN A 326 17.53 -32.43 -6.71
N SER A 327 18.83 -32.48 -6.97
CA SER A 327 19.82 -31.61 -6.32
C SER A 327 19.68 -30.16 -6.75
N PHE A 328 19.40 -29.92 -8.04
CA PHE A 328 19.14 -28.59 -8.57
C PHE A 328 17.86 -27.98 -7.98
N VAL A 329 16.76 -28.73 -7.96
CA VAL A 329 15.50 -28.30 -7.33
C VAL A 329 15.71 -28.05 -5.84
N LEU A 330 16.45 -28.91 -5.14
CA LEU A 330 16.77 -28.72 -3.73
C LEU A 330 17.62 -27.45 -3.52
N ASP A 331 18.66 -27.21 -4.30
CA ASP A 331 19.51 -26.01 -4.17
C ASP A 331 18.75 -24.72 -4.53
N THR A 332 17.84 -24.78 -5.52
CA THR A 332 17.03 -23.62 -5.94
C THR A 332 15.88 -23.32 -4.97
N THR A 333 15.39 -24.32 -4.22
CA THR A 333 14.28 -24.15 -3.27
C THR A 333 14.73 -24.05 -1.81
N LYS A 334 15.94 -24.52 -1.47
CA LYS A 334 16.50 -24.48 -0.10
C LYS A 334 16.61 -23.06 0.45
N ASP A 335 16.94 -22.09 -0.40
CA ASP A 335 17.10 -20.69 0.00
C ASP A 335 15.80 -19.87 -0.21
N ASN A 336 14.75 -20.49 -0.79
CA ASN A 336 13.45 -19.88 -1.08
C ASN A 336 12.32 -20.43 -0.16
N ASN A 337 12.69 -20.97 1.00
CA ASN A 337 11.70 -21.25 2.04
C ASN A 337 11.26 -19.91 2.66
N PRO A 338 9.97 -19.55 2.65
CA PRO A 338 9.49 -18.28 3.20
C PRO A 338 9.83 -18.10 4.69
#